data_AF-A0A453I1P9-F1
#
_entry.id   AF-A0A453I1P9-F1
#
_cell.length_a   1.000
_cell.length_b   1.000
_cell.length_c   1.000
_cell.angle_alpha   90.00
_cell.angle_beta   90.00
_cell.angle_gamma   90.00
#
_symmetry.space_group_name_H-M   'P 1'
#
loop_
_entity.id
_entity.type
_entity.pdbx_description
1 polymer ?
#
loop_
_entity_poly.entity_id
_entity_poly.type
_entity_poly.pdbx_seq_one_letter_code
_entity_poly.pdbx_strand_id
1 'polypeptide(L)'
;DVIGSYSKWLSSSKSNIKPLLLFCASGISKSISSNSCSVALRKLCEDASSFIHEPPILDILFWISEGMGEGNLRIEDEEEIISAITHALCSILDKELRKTSLARLLCSSYSAVEKIIDIDRDELLRQNSSAYAQALNIAVRGLHR
;
A
#
# COMPACT_ATOMS: atom_id res chain seq x y z
N ASP A 1 9.19 -9.84 12.07
CA ASP A 1 10.65 -10.12 12.10
C ASP A 1 11.03 -11.49 11.57
N VAL A 2 10.64 -12.61 12.22
CA VAL A 2 11.01 -13.97 11.75
C VAL A 2 10.64 -14.19 10.27
N ILE A 3 9.40 -13.89 9.88
CA ILE A 3 8.96 -14.02 8.48
C ILE A 3 9.86 -13.21 7.53
N GLY A 4 10.21 -11.98 7.90
CA GLY A 4 11.09 -11.15 7.10
C GLY A 4 12.54 -11.66 7.07
N SER A 5 13.05 -12.27 8.14
CA SER A 5 14.40 -12.85 8.13
C SER A 5 14.49 -14.12 7.29
N TYR A 6 13.41 -14.88 7.18
CA TYR A 6 13.32 -16.12 6.41
C TYR A 6 12.52 -15.99 5.11
N SER A 7 12.26 -14.76 4.64
CA SER A 7 11.41 -14.47 3.49
C SER A 7 11.83 -15.25 2.25
N LYS A 8 13.13 -15.28 1.94
CA LYS A 8 13.68 -16.05 0.81
C LYS A 8 13.36 -17.55 0.87
N TRP A 9 13.46 -18.16 2.06
CA TRP A 9 13.14 -19.57 2.22
C TRP A 9 11.63 -19.83 2.17
N LEU A 10 10.85 -18.98 2.82
CA LEU A 10 9.39 -19.08 2.85
C LEU A 10 8.78 -18.86 1.46
N SER A 11 9.35 -17.94 0.68
CA SER A 11 8.96 -17.62 -0.70
C SER A 11 9.46 -18.64 -1.72
N SER A 12 10.22 -19.66 -1.33
CA SER A 12 10.59 -20.74 -2.26
C SER A 12 9.37 -21.55 -2.73
N SER A 13 8.29 -21.58 -1.94
CA SER A 13 7.03 -22.20 -2.31
C SER A 13 5.92 -21.18 -2.47
N LYS A 14 5.36 -21.11 -3.68
CA LYS A 14 4.20 -20.28 -4.03
C LYS A 14 3.02 -20.47 -3.08
N SER A 15 2.80 -21.68 -2.55
CA SER A 15 1.68 -21.98 -1.64
C SER A 15 1.69 -21.14 -0.37
N ASN A 16 2.86 -20.65 0.04
CA ASN A 16 3.05 -19.95 1.30
C ASN A 16 2.69 -18.47 1.20
N ILE A 17 2.72 -17.91 0.00
CA ILE A 17 2.78 -16.47 -0.20
C ILE A 17 1.47 -15.81 0.16
N LYS A 18 0.35 -16.32 -0.35
CA LYS A 18 -0.97 -15.79 -0.01
C LYS A 18 -1.22 -15.78 1.51
N PRO A 19 -1.03 -16.89 2.25
CA PRO A 19 -1.11 -16.87 3.72
C PRO A 19 -0.19 -15.85 4.38
N LEU A 20 1.06 -15.71 3.92
CA LEU A 20 2.04 -14.78 4.48
C LEU A 20 1.68 -13.32 4.23
N LEU A 21 1.16 -12.98 3.05
CA LEU A 21 0.68 -11.64 2.74
C LEU A 21 -0.53 -11.27 3.59
N LEU A 22 -1.49 -12.19 3.77
CA LEU A 22 -2.65 -11.98 4.65
C LEU A 22 -2.23 -11.84 6.11
N PHE A 23 -1.24 -12.61 6.56
CA PHE A 23 -0.65 -12.44 7.88
C PHE A 23 -0.03 -11.05 8.05
N CYS A 24 0.74 -10.57 7.06
CA CYS A 24 1.31 -9.22 7.10
C CYS A 24 0.21 -8.16 7.12
N ALA A 25 -0.83 -8.29 6.29
CA ALA A 25 -1.98 -7.38 6.28
C ALA A 25 -2.66 -7.28 7.64
N SER A 26 -2.90 -8.43 8.30
CA SER A 26 -3.49 -8.46 9.65
C SER A 26 -2.59 -7.84 10.72
N GLY A 27 -1.27 -7.89 10.54
CA GLY A 27 -0.31 -7.23 11.43
C GLY A 27 -0.14 -5.74 11.15
N ILE A 28 -0.26 -5.32 9.88
CA ILE A 28 -0.23 -3.91 9.45
C ILE A 28 -1.39 -3.13 10.06
N SER A 29 -2.58 -3.73 10.15
CA SER A 29 -3.75 -3.11 10.77
C SER A 29 -3.64 -2.91 12.29
N LYS A 30 -2.59 -3.48 12.93
CA LYS A 30 -2.32 -3.33 14.36
C LYS A 30 -1.12 -2.41 14.57
N SER A 31 -1.30 -1.33 15.31
CA SER A 31 -0.25 -0.31 15.54
C SER A 31 1.07 -0.86 16.09
N ILE A 32 1.02 -1.89 16.96
CA ILE A 32 2.22 -2.45 17.59
C ILE A 32 3.09 -3.28 16.63
N SER A 33 2.49 -3.84 15.59
CA SER A 33 3.16 -4.73 14.63
C SER A 33 3.27 -4.14 13.24
N SER A 34 2.77 -2.92 13.01
CA SER A 34 2.68 -2.31 11.69
C SER A 34 4.02 -2.27 10.98
N ASN A 35 5.06 -1.82 11.69
CA ASN A 35 6.41 -1.72 11.16
C ASN A 35 7.02 -3.08 10.79
N SER A 36 7.02 -4.02 11.74
CA SER A 36 7.59 -5.34 11.51
C SER A 36 6.87 -6.08 10.37
N CYS A 37 5.57 -5.82 10.20
CA CYS A 37 4.77 -6.42 9.14
C CYS A 37 4.92 -5.71 7.79
N SER A 38 5.09 -4.38 7.74
CA SER A 38 5.41 -3.65 6.50
C SER A 38 6.79 -4.05 5.97
N VAL A 39 7.79 -4.15 6.85
CA VAL A 39 9.13 -4.63 6.49
C VAL A 39 9.10 -6.08 6.02
N ALA A 40 8.34 -6.95 6.70
CA ALA A 40 8.18 -8.34 6.27
C ALA A 40 7.49 -8.44 4.91
N LEU A 41 6.46 -7.61 4.67
CA LEU A 41 5.78 -7.51 3.39
C LEU A 41 6.75 -7.11 2.28
N ARG A 42 7.59 -6.09 2.49
CA ARG A 42 8.61 -5.69 1.51
C ARG A 42 9.53 -6.83 1.13
N LYS A 43 10.10 -7.52 2.13
CA LYS A 43 11.01 -8.63 1.87
C LYS A 43 10.33 -9.79 1.16
N LEU A 44 9.07 -10.08 1.51
CA LEU A 44 8.27 -11.05 0.76
C LEU A 44 8.12 -10.58 -0.68
N CYS A 45 7.80 -9.32 -0.94
CA CYS A 45 7.65 -8.79 -2.29
C CYS A 45 8.94 -8.90 -3.14
N GLU A 46 10.09 -8.62 -2.54
CA GLU A 46 11.41 -8.74 -3.18
C GLU A 46 11.75 -10.21 -3.50
N ASP A 47 11.57 -11.11 -2.52
CA ASP A 47 11.93 -12.52 -2.64
C ASP A 47 10.92 -13.36 -3.44
N ALA A 48 9.68 -12.88 -3.58
CA ALA A 48 8.55 -13.54 -4.27
C ALA A 48 8.40 -13.16 -5.76
N SER A 49 9.36 -12.42 -6.32
CA SER A 49 9.20 -11.76 -7.63
C SER A 49 8.76 -12.67 -8.78
N SER A 50 9.04 -13.98 -8.71
CA SER A 50 8.67 -14.96 -9.76
C SER A 50 7.17 -15.27 -9.86
N PHE A 51 6.40 -15.09 -8.78
CA PHE A 51 4.95 -15.38 -8.76
C PHE A 51 4.12 -14.22 -8.21
N ILE A 52 4.75 -13.13 -7.74
CA ILE A 52 4.01 -12.00 -7.15
C ILE A 52 3.05 -11.30 -8.12
N HIS A 53 3.29 -11.48 -9.41
CA HIS A 53 2.48 -10.96 -10.51
C HIS A 53 1.21 -11.76 -10.78
N GLU A 54 1.03 -12.88 -10.10
CA GLU A 54 -0.18 -13.65 -10.28
C GLU A 54 -1.40 -12.85 -9.81
N PRO A 55 -2.51 -12.85 -10.58
CA PRO A 55 -3.70 -12.09 -10.24
C PRO A 55 -4.16 -12.20 -8.77
N PRO A 56 -4.30 -13.41 -8.17
CA PRO A 56 -4.75 -13.51 -6.78
C PRO A 56 -3.78 -12.94 -5.75
N ILE A 57 -2.49 -12.78 -6.09
CA ILE A 57 -1.47 -12.20 -5.23
C ILE A 57 -1.49 -10.67 -5.38
N LEU A 58 -1.56 -10.18 -6.62
CA LEU A 58 -1.72 -8.74 -6.91
C LEU A 58 -2.99 -8.18 -6.26
N ASP A 59 -4.11 -8.91 -6.31
CA ASP A 59 -5.36 -8.47 -5.68
C ASP A 59 -5.22 -8.28 -4.16
N ILE A 60 -4.42 -9.12 -3.50
CA ILE A 60 -4.13 -8.96 -2.06
C ILE A 60 -3.26 -7.74 -1.82
N LEU A 61 -2.26 -7.49 -2.67
CA LEU A 61 -1.40 -6.29 -2.55
C LEU A 61 -2.21 -5.00 -2.74
N PHE A 62 -3.11 -4.96 -3.72
CA PHE A 62 -4.01 -3.83 -3.90
C PHE A 62 -4.98 -3.67 -2.73
N TRP A 63 -5.54 -4.77 -2.23
CA TRP A 63 -6.41 -4.72 -1.06
C TRP A 63 -5.68 -4.16 0.18
N ILE A 64 -4.40 -4.52 0.37
CA ILE A 64 -3.57 -3.96 1.44
C ILE A 64 -3.39 -2.44 1.25
N SER A 65 -3.05 -1.97 0.04
CA SER A 65 -2.81 -0.54 -0.19
C SER A 65 -4.07 0.31 -0.12
N GLU A 66 -5.19 -0.20 -0.64
CA GLU A 66 -6.50 0.45 -0.60
C GLU A 66 -6.99 0.58 0.86
N GLY A 67 -6.72 -0.40 1.72
CA GLY A 67 -7.09 -0.38 3.14
C GLY A 67 -6.28 0.59 4.03
N MET A 68 -5.17 1.17 3.54
CA MET A 68 -4.33 2.06 4.37
C MET A 68 -4.99 3.41 4.67
N GLY A 69 -5.90 3.88 3.81
CA GLY A 69 -6.53 5.20 3.94
C GLY A 69 -7.49 5.33 5.14
N GLU A 70 -7.90 4.22 5.74
CA GLU A 70 -8.86 4.17 6.84
C GLU A 70 -8.20 4.11 8.23
N GLY A 71 -6.86 3.99 8.28
CA GLY A 71 -6.12 3.65 9.50
C GLY A 71 -5.20 4.74 10.06
N ASN A 72 -4.89 4.63 11.35
CA ASN A 72 -3.81 5.36 12.04
C ASN A 72 -2.41 4.83 11.69
N LEU A 73 -2.20 4.38 10.44
CA LEU A 73 -0.91 3.88 10.01
C LEU A 73 0.10 5.05 9.97
N ARG A 74 1.33 4.78 10.38
CA ARG A 74 2.41 5.77 10.31
C ARG A 74 2.83 5.94 8.85
N ILE A 75 3.24 7.15 8.49
CA ILE A 75 3.58 7.46 7.09
C ILE A 75 4.74 6.59 6.62
N GLU A 76 5.72 6.32 7.49
CA GLU A 76 6.87 5.47 7.19
C GLU A 76 6.46 4.01 6.90
N ASP A 77 5.42 3.52 7.58
CA ASP A 77 4.90 2.17 7.34
C ASP A 77 4.09 2.12 6.03
N GLU A 78 3.36 3.19 5.69
CA GLU A 78 2.68 3.33 4.39
C GLU A 78 3.68 3.36 3.23
N GLU A 79 4.75 4.16 3.34
CA GLU A 79 5.82 4.24 2.34
C GLU A 79 6.46 2.89 2.08
N GLU A 80 6.76 2.14 3.15
CA GLU A 80 7.36 0.82 3.05
C GLU A 80 6.44 -0.15 2.27
N ILE A 81 5.12 -0.08 2.51
CA ILE A 81 4.11 -0.87 1.79
C ILE A 81 4.04 -0.45 0.32
N ILE A 82 3.95 0.85 0.03
CA ILE A 82 3.88 1.36 -1.34
C ILE A 82 5.15 1.03 -2.11
N SER A 83 6.33 1.17 -1.49
CA SER A 83 7.60 0.78 -2.07
C SER A 83 7.65 -0.72 -2.37
N ALA A 84 7.15 -1.56 -1.45
CA ALA A 84 7.07 -3.00 -1.64
C ALA A 84 6.20 -3.39 -2.83
N ILE A 85 4.99 -2.82 -2.91
CA ILE A 85 4.05 -3.08 -4.00
C ILE A 85 4.61 -2.54 -5.32
N THR A 86 5.17 -1.34 -5.32
CA THR A 86 5.79 -0.75 -6.52
C THR A 86 6.91 -1.65 -7.05
N HIS A 87 7.77 -2.16 -6.18
CA HIS A 87 8.81 -3.11 -6.57
C HIS A 87 8.21 -4.37 -7.20
N ALA A 88 7.19 -4.95 -6.58
CA ALA A 88 6.46 -6.10 -7.10
C ALA A 88 5.71 -5.80 -8.41
N LEU A 89 5.33 -4.57 -8.69
CA LEU A 89 4.74 -4.20 -9.98
C LEU A 89 5.81 -4.00 -11.04
N CYS A 90 6.96 -3.41 -10.68
CA CYS A 90 8.08 -3.15 -11.59
C CYS A 90 8.70 -4.42 -12.18
N SER A 91 8.61 -5.57 -11.51
CA SER A 91 9.06 -6.84 -12.09
C SER A 91 8.10 -7.45 -13.12
N ILE A 92 6.88 -6.93 -13.30
CA ILE A 92 5.90 -7.42 -14.30
C ILE A 92 6.45 -7.16 -15.70
N LEU A 93 6.72 -8.18 -16.50
CA LEU A 93 7.26 -8.01 -17.86
C LEU A 93 6.27 -7.37 -18.85
N ASP A 94 4.97 -7.63 -18.69
CA ASP A 94 3.91 -7.02 -19.49
C ASP A 94 3.79 -5.53 -19.18
N LYS A 95 4.08 -4.69 -20.19
CA LYS A 95 4.11 -3.24 -20.05
C LYS A 95 2.73 -2.64 -19.77
N GLU A 96 1.67 -3.15 -20.41
CA GLU A 96 0.32 -2.61 -20.24
C GLU A 96 -0.27 -3.03 -18.90
N LEU A 97 -0.04 -4.27 -18.49
CA LEU A 97 -0.42 -4.73 -17.15
C LEU A 97 0.32 -3.96 -16.06
N ARG A 98 1.63 -3.73 -16.23
CA ARG A 98 2.43 -2.92 -15.30
C ARG A 98 1.89 -1.50 -15.20
N LYS A 99 1.64 -0.85 -16.33
CA LYS A 99 1.10 0.52 -16.40
C LYS A 99 -0.26 0.61 -15.71
N THR A 100 -1.17 -0.30 -16.02
CA THR A 100 -2.52 -0.33 -15.44
C THR A 100 -2.47 -0.59 -13.94
N SER A 101 -1.58 -1.47 -13.50
CA SER A 101 -1.38 -1.79 -12.08
C SER A 101 -0.82 -0.61 -11.28
N LEU A 102 0.18 0.09 -11.83
CA LEU A 102 0.74 1.31 -11.21
C LEU A 102 -0.29 2.43 -11.17
N ALA A 103 -1.09 2.60 -12.23
CA ALA A 103 -2.18 3.56 -12.25
C ALA A 103 -3.23 3.25 -11.16
N ARG A 104 -3.57 1.97 -10.95
CA ARG A 104 -4.46 1.55 -9.86
C ARG A 104 -3.88 1.90 -8.48
N LEU A 105 -2.59 1.61 -8.25
CA LEU A 105 -1.92 1.91 -6.98
C LEU A 105 -2.00 3.41 -6.62
N LEU A 106 -1.81 4.28 -7.62
CA LEU A 106 -1.80 5.74 -7.46
C LEU A 106 -3.20 6.38 -7.54
N CYS A 107 -4.23 5.63 -7.92
CA CYS A 107 -5.58 6.16 -8.15
C CYS A 107 -6.12 6.91 -6.92
N SER A 108 -5.95 6.32 -5.73
CA SER A 108 -6.38 6.94 -4.46
C SER A 108 -5.65 8.27 -4.17
N SER A 109 -4.36 8.37 -4.51
CA SER A 109 -3.56 9.59 -4.36
C SER A 109 -4.06 10.69 -5.31
N TYR A 110 -4.32 10.35 -6.58
CA TYR A 110 -4.86 11.32 -7.55
C TYR A 110 -6.22 11.86 -7.11
N SER A 111 -7.14 10.98 -6.72
CA SER A 111 -8.46 11.39 -6.24
C SER A 111 -8.40 12.21 -4.95
N ALA A 112 -7.43 11.98 -4.08
CA ALA A 112 -7.23 12.78 -2.87
C ALA A 112 -6.78 14.20 -3.20
N VAL A 113 -5.84 14.35 -4.13
CA VAL A 113 -5.35 15.66 -4.59
C VAL A 113 -6.43 16.43 -5.34
N GLU A 114 -7.17 15.77 -6.24
CA GLU A 114 -8.29 16.35 -6.97
C GLU A 114 -9.35 16.93 -6.03
N LYS A 115 -9.74 16.17 -5.00
CA LYS A 115 -10.67 16.65 -3.96
C LYS A 115 -10.20 17.92 -3.27
N ILE A 116 -8.89 18.12 -3.08
CA ILE A 116 -8.37 19.37 -2.49
C ILE A 116 -8.42 20.54 -3.46
N ILE A 117 -8.17 20.29 -4.74
CA ILE A 117 -8.22 21.32 -5.78
C ILE A 117 -9.67 21.82 -5.94
N ASP A 118 -10.64 20.91 -5.88
CA ASP A 118 -12.06 21.21 -6.03
C ASP A 118 -12.71 21.84 -4.78
N ILE A 119 -12.02 21.84 -3.63
CA ILE A 119 -12.51 22.48 -2.42
C ILE A 119 -12.49 24.01 -2.59
N ASP A 120 -13.68 24.62 -2.60
CA ASP A 120 -13.83 26.06 -2.42
C ASP A 120 -13.36 26.43 -1.01
N ARG A 121 -12.18 27.07 -0.93
CA ARG A 121 -11.50 27.42 0.32
C ARG A 121 -12.37 28.26 1.24
N ASP A 122 -13.16 29.18 0.68
CA ASP A 122 -13.87 30.20 1.47
C ASP A 122 -15.16 29.65 2.11
N GLU A 123 -15.78 28.64 1.50
CA GLU A 123 -17.04 28.06 1.96
C GLU A 123 -16.82 26.96 3.03
N LEU A 124 -15.74 26.17 2.92
CA LEU A 124 -15.43 25.08 3.84
C LEU A 124 -14.68 25.49 5.12
N LEU A 125 -13.81 26.50 5.05
CA LEU A 125 -13.15 27.07 6.25
C LEU A 125 -14.17 27.67 7.23
N ARG A 126 -15.32 28.13 6.73
CA ARG A 126 -16.41 28.69 7.55
C ARG A 126 -17.36 27.66 8.15
N GLN A 127 -17.48 26.47 7.55
CA GLN A 127 -18.52 25.49 7.94
C GLN A 127 -18.00 24.17 8.53
N ASN A 128 -16.81 23.67 8.17
CA ASN A 128 -16.33 22.37 8.65
C ASN A 128 -14.79 22.22 8.61
N SER A 129 -14.11 22.87 9.55
CA SER A 129 -12.63 22.83 9.71
C SER A 129 -12.05 21.41 9.82
N SER A 130 -12.78 20.47 10.44
CA SER A 130 -12.35 19.07 10.61
C SER A 130 -12.31 18.29 9.29
N ALA A 131 -13.32 18.46 8.43
CA ALA A 131 -13.39 17.80 7.13
C ALA A 131 -12.28 18.29 6.20
N TYR A 132 -11.99 19.60 6.23
CA TYR A 132 -10.87 20.17 5.49
C TYR A 132 -9.52 19.62 5.97
N ALA A 133 -9.29 19.55 7.28
CA ALA A 133 -8.06 19.00 7.85
C ALA A 133 -7.87 17.52 7.49
N GLN A 134 -8.95 16.73 7.49
CA GLN A 134 -8.93 15.33 7.06
C GLN A 134 -8.62 15.20 5.57
N ALA A 135 -9.29 15.96 4.70
CA ALA A 135 -9.00 15.97 3.26
C ALA A 135 -7.54 16.36 2.98
N LEU A 136 -7.04 17.39 3.66
CA LEU A 136 -5.64 17.83 3.59
C LEU A 136 -4.67 16.72 3.99
N ASN A 137 -4.93 16.04 5.11
CA ASN A 137 -4.08 14.95 5.57
C ASN A 137 -4.01 13.79 4.55
N ILE A 138 -5.16 13.40 3.99
CA ILE A 138 -5.25 12.33 3.00
C ILE A 138 -4.45 12.69 1.73
N ALA A 139 -4.54 13.92 1.23
CA ALA A 139 -3.77 14.29 0.04
C ALA A 139 -2.27 14.47 0.31
N VAL A 140 -1.88 14.98 1.49
CA VAL A 140 -0.46 15.03 1.88
C VAL A 140 0.11 13.62 1.92
N ARG A 141 -0.62 12.65 2.50
CA ARG A 141 -0.24 11.23 2.45
C ARG A 141 -0.20 10.72 1.01
N GLY A 142 -1.19 11.05 0.20
CA GLY A 142 -1.24 10.67 -1.21
C GLY A 142 -0.05 11.18 -2.03
N LEU A 143 0.44 12.38 -1.75
CA LEU A 143 1.63 12.97 -2.38
C LEU A 143 2.95 12.36 -1.90
N HIS A 144 2.96 11.80 -0.70
CA HIS A 144 4.13 11.13 -0.13
C HIS A 144 4.35 9.72 -0.72
N ARG A 145 3.27 9.09 -1.17
CA ARG A 145 3.27 7.75 -1.79
C ARG A 145 3.70 7.82 -3.25
#